data_AF-A0A9J6EXP5-F1
#
_entry.id   AF-A0A9J6EXP5-F1
#
_cell.length_a   1.000
_cell.length_b   1.000
_cell.length_c   1.000
_cell.angle_alpha   90.00
_cell.angle_beta   90.00
_cell.angle_gamma   90.00
#
_symmetry.space_group_name_H-M   'P 1'
#
loop_
_entity.id
_entity.type
_entity.pdbx_description
1 polymer ?
#
loop_
_entity_poly.entity_id
_entity_poly.type
_entity_poly.pdbx_seq_one_letter_code
_entity_poly.pdbx_strand_id
1 'polypeptide(L)'
;MEVLEVLEPMTVIVHQIHKRVWPATQRDALFWSHMARAPNEEDPDAHDVWIVCNNSCDTPNVPLGKCVRVRLTVCLMCQTFVDPPQPNTNITRDNLSCKITYCSTRTFHVEARRHLYFVVNLVIDDSF
;
A
#
# COMPACT_ATOMS: atom_id res chain seq x y z
N MET A 1 -7.67 -13.48 -2.91
CA MET A 1 -6.50 -12.81 -3.46
C MET A 1 -5.63 -13.90 -4.03
N GLU A 2 -5.14 -13.72 -5.24
CA GLU A 2 -4.30 -14.68 -5.95
C GLU A 2 -3.08 -13.95 -6.52
N VAL A 3 -1.90 -14.52 -6.32
CA VAL A 3 -0.67 -14.06 -6.97
C VAL A 3 -0.59 -14.76 -8.31
N LEU A 4 -0.65 -13.99 -9.39
CA LEU A 4 -0.66 -14.52 -10.76
C LEU A 4 0.75 -14.69 -11.31
N GLU A 5 1.67 -13.82 -10.91
CA GLU A 5 3.03 -13.79 -11.39
C GLU A 5 3.97 -13.20 -10.33
N VAL A 6 5.17 -13.74 -10.22
CA VAL A 6 6.27 -13.17 -9.43
C VAL A 6 7.30 -12.67 -10.44
N LEU A 7 7.38 -11.35 -10.61
CA LEU A 7 8.31 -10.73 -11.56
C LEU A 7 9.72 -10.67 -10.97
N GLU A 8 9.81 -10.32 -9.69
CA GLU A 8 11.04 -10.17 -8.92
C GLU A 8 10.76 -10.50 -7.44
N PRO A 9 11.78 -10.70 -6.58
CA PRO A 9 11.56 -11.03 -5.16
C PRO A 9 10.64 -10.06 -4.41
N MET A 10 10.63 -8.79 -4.80
CA MET A 10 9.81 -7.73 -4.18
C MET A 10 8.67 -7.24 -5.10
N THR A 11 8.44 -7.90 -6.23
CA THR A 11 7.49 -7.46 -7.26
C THR A 11 6.59 -8.60 -7.71
N VAL A 12 5.29 -8.49 -7.45
CA VAL A 12 4.30 -9.52 -7.80
C VAL A 12 3.11 -8.91 -8.54
N ILE A 13 2.45 -9.69 -9.40
CA ILE A 13 1.16 -9.34 -9.99
C ILE A 13 0.06 -10.08 -9.24
N VAL A 14 -0.96 -9.33 -8.82
CA VAL A 14 -2.04 -9.81 -7.95
C VAL A 14 -3.39 -9.56 -8.62
N HIS A 15 -4.25 -10.59 -8.57
CA HIS A 15 -5.68 -10.44 -8.80
C HIS A 15 -6.46 -10.57 -7.49
N GLN A 16 -7.34 -9.60 -7.24
CA GLN A 16 -8.11 -9.54 -6.01
C GLN A 16 -9.57 -9.17 -6.27
N ILE A 17 -10.46 -10.07 -5.85
CA ILE A 17 -11.89 -9.79 -5.76
C ILE A 17 -12.17 -9.15 -4.40
N HIS A 18 -12.81 -7.97 -4.41
CA HIS A 18 -13.18 -7.23 -3.21
C HIS A 18 -14.52 -7.73 -2.67
N LYS A 19 -14.69 -7.64 -1.33
CA LYS A 19 -15.99 -7.89 -0.70
C LYS A 19 -17.05 -6.99 -1.33
N ARG A 20 -18.18 -7.59 -1.71
CA ARG A 20 -19.29 -6.84 -2.31
C ARG A 20 -19.91 -5.91 -1.25
N VAL A 21 -20.03 -4.64 -1.61
CA VAL A 21 -20.79 -3.63 -0.85
C VAL A 21 -22.08 -3.36 -1.59
N TRP A 22 -23.20 -3.84 -1.04
CA TRP A 22 -24.53 -3.63 -1.60
C TRP A 22 -24.89 -2.13 -1.55
N PRO A 23 -25.59 -1.56 -2.55
CA PRO A 23 -26.23 -2.20 -3.72
C PRO A 23 -25.31 -2.44 -4.93
N ALA A 24 -24.05 -2.03 -4.86
CA ALA A 24 -23.20 -2.01 -6.04
C ALA A 24 -22.73 -3.40 -6.50
N THR A 25 -22.34 -3.46 -7.77
CA THR A 25 -21.74 -4.64 -8.40
C THR A 25 -20.43 -5.03 -7.70
N GLN A 26 -20.13 -6.31 -7.70
CA GLN A 26 -18.85 -6.82 -7.19
C GLN A 26 -17.68 -6.23 -7.98
N ARG A 27 -16.55 -5.99 -7.31
CA ARG A 27 -15.36 -5.41 -7.94
C ARG A 27 -14.19 -6.35 -7.86
N ASP A 28 -13.38 -6.38 -8.91
CA ASP A 28 -12.05 -6.96 -8.91
C ASP A 28 -10.99 -5.89 -9.21
N ALA A 29 -9.74 -6.18 -8.87
CA ALA A 29 -8.58 -5.38 -9.22
C ALA A 29 -7.47 -6.31 -9.69
N LEU A 30 -6.76 -5.87 -10.72
CA LEU A 30 -5.53 -6.46 -11.23
C LEU A 30 -4.45 -5.38 -11.13
N PHE A 31 -3.37 -5.67 -10.42
CA PHE A 31 -2.30 -4.72 -10.16
C PHE A 31 -0.98 -5.43 -9.89
N TRP A 32 0.12 -4.78 -10.21
CA TRP A 32 1.41 -5.15 -9.64
C TRP A 32 1.55 -4.52 -8.26
N SER A 33 2.24 -5.23 -7.36
CA SER A 33 2.61 -4.79 -6.02
C SER A 33 4.13 -4.86 -5.93
N HIS A 34 4.75 -3.73 -5.60
CA HIS A 34 6.21 -3.60 -5.49
C HIS A 34 6.57 -3.02 -4.13
N MET A 35 7.55 -3.64 -3.46
CA MET A 35 8.13 -3.14 -2.22
C MET A 35 9.57 -2.66 -2.44
N ALA A 36 9.87 -1.45 -1.99
CA ALA A 36 11.19 -0.84 -2.11
C ALA A 36 11.61 -0.18 -0.79
N ARG A 37 12.92 -0.11 -0.59
CA ARG A 37 13.55 0.74 0.43
C ARG A 37 14.12 1.97 -0.27
N ALA A 38 13.84 3.16 0.25
CA ALA A 38 14.39 4.42 -0.23
C ALA A 38 15.17 5.11 0.89
N PRO A 39 16.37 5.67 0.61
CA PRO A 39 17.10 6.45 1.59
C PRO A 39 16.28 7.68 2.01
N ASN A 40 16.35 8.03 3.29
CA ASN A 40 15.64 9.18 3.86
C ASN A 40 16.63 10.31 4.20
N GLU A 41 17.02 11.11 3.21
CA GLU A 41 17.97 12.21 3.43
C GLU A 41 17.33 13.46 4.05
N GLU A 42 16.00 13.54 4.05
CA GLU A 42 15.26 14.72 4.49
C GLU A 42 15.02 14.76 6.01
N ASP A 43 15.03 13.60 6.68
CA ASP A 43 14.75 13.46 8.10
C ASP A 43 15.86 12.63 8.78
N PRO A 44 16.84 13.28 9.44
CA PRO A 44 18.00 12.62 10.02
C PRO A 44 17.67 11.77 11.25
N ASP A 45 16.51 12.01 11.88
CA ASP A 45 16.05 11.24 13.05
C ASP A 45 15.27 9.98 12.62
N ALA A 46 14.85 9.92 11.35
CA ALA A 46 14.16 8.78 10.78
C ALA A 46 15.13 7.82 10.07
N HIS A 47 14.81 6.53 10.13
CA HIS A 47 15.44 5.53 9.27
C HIS A 47 14.94 5.64 7.82
N ASP A 48 15.56 4.83 6.96
CA ASP A 48 15.13 4.64 5.57
C ASP A 48 13.63 4.36 5.46
N VAL A 49 13.07 4.86 4.37
CA VAL A 49 11.66 4.73 4.07
C VAL A 49 11.39 3.38 3.42
N TRP A 50 10.40 2.66 3.91
CA TRP A 50 9.84 1.49 3.23
C TRP A 50 8.57 1.86 2.47
N ILE A 51 8.51 1.51 1.19
CA ILE A 51 7.42 1.85 0.30
C ILE A 51 6.83 0.57 -0.28
N VAL A 52 5.51 0.44 -0.22
CA VAL A 52 4.75 -0.54 -1.00
C VAL A 52 3.85 0.20 -1.96
N CYS A 53 4.06 0.01 -3.26
CA CYS A 53 3.26 0.60 -4.32
C CYS A 53 2.46 -0.48 -5.04
N ASN A 54 1.16 -0.28 -5.13
CA ASN A 54 0.24 -1.12 -5.87
C ASN A 54 -0.35 -0.30 -7.01
N ASN A 55 -0.14 -0.72 -8.25
CA ASN A 55 -0.66 0.01 -9.39
C ASN A 55 -1.25 -0.93 -10.43
N SER A 56 -2.44 -0.56 -10.93
CA SER A 56 -3.16 -1.40 -11.88
C SER A 56 -2.37 -1.66 -13.15
N CYS A 57 -2.45 -2.91 -13.60
CA CYS A 57 -1.88 -3.37 -14.86
C CYS A 57 -2.93 -4.10 -15.70
N ASP A 58 -2.62 -4.31 -16.97
CA ASP A 58 -3.50 -4.98 -17.94
C ASP A 58 -3.06 -6.42 -18.25
N THR A 59 -1.94 -6.84 -17.67
CA THR A 59 -1.28 -8.12 -17.93
C THR A 59 -1.01 -8.84 -16.61
N PRO A 60 -1.22 -10.17 -16.52
CA PRO A 60 -1.80 -11.04 -17.55
C PRO A 60 -3.30 -10.81 -17.75
N ASN A 61 -3.85 -11.29 -18.88
CA ASN A 61 -5.27 -11.11 -19.18
C ASN A 61 -6.13 -11.94 -18.21
N VAL A 62 -6.82 -11.25 -17.31
CA VAL A 62 -7.78 -11.87 -16.37
C VAL A 62 -9.21 -11.55 -16.80
N PRO A 63 -10.02 -12.57 -17.13
CA PRO A 63 -11.42 -12.39 -17.51
C PRO A 63 -12.24 -11.70 -16.42
N LEU A 64 -13.08 -10.74 -16.81
CA LEU A 64 -13.85 -9.90 -15.87
C LEU A 64 -15.00 -10.63 -15.16
N GLY A 65 -15.52 -11.73 -15.73
CA GLY A 65 -16.65 -12.46 -15.17
C GLY A 65 -17.85 -11.56 -14.86
N LYS A 66 -18.34 -11.60 -13.61
CA LYS A 66 -19.44 -10.76 -13.09
C LYS A 66 -18.97 -9.50 -12.35
N CYS A 67 -17.67 -9.21 -12.39
CA CYS A 67 -17.06 -8.11 -11.65
C CYS A 67 -16.88 -6.87 -12.53
N VAL A 68 -16.87 -5.70 -11.90
CA VAL A 68 -16.39 -4.45 -12.50
C VAL A 68 -14.95 -4.23 -12.07
N ARG A 69 -14.03 -4.15 -13.05
CA ARG A 69 -12.61 -3.87 -12.80
C ARG A 69 -12.41 -2.46 -12.31
N VAL A 70 -11.76 -2.33 -11.15
CA VAL A 70 -11.32 -1.04 -10.62
C VAL A 70 -9.86 -0.82 -11.00
N ARG A 71 -9.55 0.39 -11.45
CA ARG A 71 -8.16 0.85 -11.56
C ARG A 71 -7.78 1.58 -10.28
N LEU A 72 -6.64 1.19 -9.71
CA LEU A 72 -6.11 1.75 -8.49
C LEU A 72 -4.62 2.06 -8.63
N THR A 73 -4.22 3.11 -7.92
CA THR A 73 -2.83 3.40 -7.58
C THR A 73 -2.81 3.67 -6.08
N VAL A 74 -2.13 2.82 -5.33
CA VAL A 74 -2.03 2.87 -3.88
C VAL A 74 -0.56 2.87 -3.49
N CYS A 75 -0.17 3.75 -2.58
CA CYS A 75 1.16 3.81 -2.01
C CYS A 75 1.03 3.80 -0.49
N LEU A 76 1.74 2.88 0.15
CA LEU A 76 1.95 2.87 1.60
C LEU A 76 3.44 3.16 1.83
N MET A 77 3.73 4.26 2.49
CA MET A 77 5.06 4.69 2.84
C MET A 77 5.21 4.66 4.36
N CYS A 78 6.26 4.03 4.86
CA CYS A 78 6.52 3.87 6.29
C CYS A 78 7.90 4.43 6.63
N GLN A 79 7.93 5.36 7.59
CA GLN A 79 9.15 5.90 8.19
C GLN A 79 9.24 5.40 9.62
N THR A 80 10.37 4.82 10.00
CA THR A 80 10.60 4.28 11.34
C THR A 80 11.49 5.22 12.13
N PHE A 81 11.08 5.51 13.35
CA PHE A 81 11.85 6.28 14.32
C PHE A 81 12.19 5.38 15.51
N VAL A 82 13.36 5.61 16.10
CA VAL A 82 13.80 4.91 17.31
C VAL A 82 14.03 5.96 18.38
N ASP A 83 13.14 5.99 19.37
CA ASP A 83 13.33 6.86 20.53
C ASP A 83 14.51 6.33 21.34
N PRO A 84 15.46 7.21 21.74
CA PRO A 84 16.74 6.77 22.26
C PRO A 84 16.56 5.93 23.54
N PRO A 85 16.99 4.66 23.54
CA PRO A 85 17.16 3.91 24.77
C PRO A 85 18.31 4.54 25.56
N GLN A 86 18.29 4.43 26.90
CA GLN A 86 19.46 4.79 27.71
C GLN A 86 20.71 4.05 27.18
N PRO A 87 21.93 4.66 27.25
CA PRO A 87 23.14 4.00 26.77
C PRO A 87 23.26 2.57 27.36
N ASN A 88 23.58 1.58 26.53
CA ASN A 88 23.65 0.13 26.86
C ASN A 88 22.32 -0.61 27.07
N THR A 89 21.18 -0.07 26.64
CA THR A 89 19.92 -0.83 26.64
C THR A 89 19.57 -1.35 25.24
N ASN A 90 19.01 -2.56 25.18
CA ASN A 90 18.54 -3.13 23.92
C ASN A 90 17.30 -2.36 23.44
N ILE A 91 17.22 -2.06 22.15
CA ILE A 91 16.04 -1.47 21.53
C ILE A 91 14.87 -2.45 21.66
N THR A 92 13.77 -2.00 22.25
CA THR A 92 12.52 -2.75 22.38
C THR A 92 11.45 -2.17 21.45
N ARG A 93 10.30 -2.85 21.29
CA ARG A 93 9.18 -2.34 20.48
C ARG A 93 8.61 -1.03 21.02
N ASP A 94 8.67 -0.83 22.34
CA ASP A 94 8.22 0.39 23.01
C ASP A 94 9.09 1.61 22.66
N ASN A 95 10.26 1.40 22.05
CA ASN A 95 11.15 2.46 21.57
C ASN A 95 10.97 2.74 20.08
N LEU A 96 10.05 2.06 19.39
CA LEU A 96 9.84 2.20 17.96
C LEU A 96 8.53 2.95 17.71
N SER A 97 8.58 3.97 16.86
CA SER A 97 7.38 4.57 16.29
C SER A 97 7.44 4.52 14.76
N CYS A 98 6.27 4.35 14.13
CA CYS A 98 6.16 4.30 12.68
C CYS A 98 5.18 5.35 12.16
N LYS A 99 5.70 6.27 11.37
CA LYS A 99 4.89 7.22 10.62
C LYS A 99 4.53 6.63 9.27
N ILE A 100 3.24 6.46 9.06
CA ILE A 100 2.66 5.84 7.87
C ILE A 100 1.97 6.94 7.06
N THR A 101 2.39 7.08 5.82
CA THR A 101 1.71 7.89 4.80
C THR A 101 1.05 6.93 3.81
N TYR A 102 -0.28 6.96 3.78
CA TYR A 102 -1.08 6.17 2.85
C TYR A 102 -1.74 7.07 1.81
N CYS A 103 -1.47 6.81 0.54
CA CYS A 103 -2.07 7.50 -0.60
C CYS A 103 -2.82 6.51 -1.47
N SER A 104 -4.07 6.80 -1.81
CA SER A 104 -4.85 5.99 -2.74
C SER A 104 -5.59 6.86 -3.74
N THR A 105 -5.45 6.51 -5.02
CA THR A 105 -6.29 7.00 -6.09
C THR A 105 -7.02 5.82 -6.72
N ARG A 106 -8.30 6.02 -7.03
CA ARG A 106 -9.11 5.02 -7.72
C ARG A 106 -9.92 5.67 -8.82
N THR A 107 -10.01 4.98 -9.94
CA THR A 107 -10.85 5.39 -11.07
C THR A 107 -11.86 4.28 -11.36
N PHE A 108 -13.14 4.64 -11.34
CA PHE A 108 -14.23 3.77 -11.79
C PHE A 108 -14.52 4.09 -13.26
N HIS A 109 -14.63 3.08 -14.11
CA HIS A 109 -14.91 3.26 -15.54
C HIS A 109 -16.40 3.50 -15.88
N VAL A 110 -17.25 3.77 -14.89
CA VAL A 110 -18.69 3.99 -15.10
C VAL A 110 -18.97 5.49 -15.14
N GLU A 111 -19.11 6.03 -16.36
CA GLU A 111 -19.73 7.31 -16.82
C GLU A 111 -19.56 8.64 -16.06
N ALA A 112 -18.79 8.70 -14.97
CA ALA A 112 -18.34 9.96 -14.41
C ALA A 112 -16.92 9.75 -13.87
N ARG A 113 -15.93 10.39 -14.50
CA ARG A 113 -14.53 10.45 -14.03
C ARG A 113 -14.47 11.19 -12.69
N ARG A 114 -14.91 10.56 -11.60
CA ARG A 114 -14.64 11.02 -10.25
C ARG A 114 -13.35 10.36 -9.79
N HIS A 115 -12.25 11.10 -9.92
CA HIS A 115 -11.01 10.76 -9.24
C HIS A 115 -11.22 11.03 -7.75
N LEU A 116 -11.19 9.96 -6.96
CA LEU A 116 -11.28 10.06 -5.51
C LEU A 116 -9.86 9.89 -4.96
N TYR A 117 -9.35 10.93 -4.31
CA TYR A 117 -8.05 10.97 -3.66
C TYR A 117 -8.24 10.80 -2.16
N PHE A 118 -7.51 9.86 -1.56
CA PHE A 118 -7.40 9.74 -0.12
C PHE A 118 -5.93 9.76 0.26
N VAL A 119 -5.56 10.69 1.14
CA VAL A 119 -4.26 10.72 1.80
C VAL A 119 -4.54 10.64 3.30
N VAL A 120 -3.97 9.65 3.97
CA VAL A 120 -4.05 9.47 5.42
C VAL A 120 -2.63 9.41 5.94
N ASN A 121 -2.30 10.33 6.86
CA ASN A 121 -1.08 10.27 7.63
C ASN A 121 -1.45 9.76 9.03
N LEU A 122 -0.87 8.63 9.40
CA LEU A 122 -1.06 8.00 10.71
C LEU A 122 0.31 7.88 11.37
N VAL A 123 0.44 8.30 12.61
CA VAL A 123 1.58 7.92 13.46
C VAL A 123 1.07 6.79 14.34
N ILE A 124 1.66 5.60 14.18
CA ILE A 124 1.41 4.49 15.09
C ILE A 124 2.50 4.54 16.15
N ASP A 125 2.08 4.80 17.37
CA ASP A 125 2.86 4.67 18.59
C ASP A 125 2.34 3.38 19.26
N ASP A 126 3.22 2.41 19.51
CA ASP A 126 2.86 1.08 20.06
C ASP A 126 2.55 1.11 21.58
N SER A 127 2.22 2.29 22.13
CA SER A 127 1.76 2.47 23.52
C SER A 127 0.31 2.01 23.70
N PHE A 128 0.12 0.70 23.92
CA PHE A 128 -1.14 0.08 24.35
C PHE A 128 -1.42 0.26 25.84
#